data_AF-A0A8J4A624-F1
#
_entry.id   AF-A0A8J4A624-F1
#
_cell.length_a   1.000
_cell.length_b   1.000
_cell.length_c   1.000
_cell.angle_alpha   90.00
_cell.angle_beta   90.00
_cell.angle_gamma   90.00
#
_symmetry.space_group_name_H-M   'P 1'
#
loop_
_entity.id
_entity.type
_entity.pdbx_description
1 polymer ?
#
loop_
_entity_poly.entity_id
_entity_poly.type
_entity_poly.pdbx_seq_one_letter_code
_entity_poly.pdbx_strand_id
1 'polypeptide(L)'
;MTDLLAQLNRDIWKPFAAAYGALDAGALMDLAMVADRGDRIGIEFRFHERIAAGDLASERGLFGLSVVPAEGEPRERYGRFHTVARRVDGRWRFAVDYDTVGGADAAAFGAAAAVDDLARFAPA
;
A
#
# COMPACT_ATOMS: atom_id res chain seq x y z
N MET A 1 -0.71 19.43 -6.65
CA MET A 1 -0.02 18.18 -6.25
C MET A 1 -0.81 17.45 -5.16
N THR A 2 -0.99 18.04 -3.98
CA THR A 2 -1.73 17.44 -2.85
C THR A 2 -3.12 16.93 -3.22
N ASP A 3 -3.89 17.66 -4.05
CA ASP A 3 -5.19 17.19 -4.53
C ASP A 3 -5.12 15.90 -5.36
N LEU A 4 -4.07 15.73 -6.17
CA LEU A 4 -3.85 14.51 -6.94
C LEU A 4 -3.47 13.35 -6.02
N LEU A 5 -2.65 13.60 -5.00
CA LEU A 5 -2.30 12.60 -3.99
C LEU A 5 -3.53 12.19 -3.16
N ALA A 6 -4.42 13.13 -2.83
CA ALA A 6 -5.69 12.82 -2.18
C ALA A 6 -6.59 11.95 -3.08
N GLN A 7 -6.62 12.21 -4.39
CA GLN A 7 -7.32 11.36 -5.35
C GLN A 7 -6.71 9.96 -5.44
N LEU A 8 -5.37 9.83 -5.51
CA LEU A 8 -4.67 8.55 -5.47
C LEU A 8 -4.98 7.77 -4.18
N ASN A 9 -4.97 8.43 -3.02
CA ASN A 9 -5.36 7.81 -1.75
C ASN A 9 -6.78 7.23 -1.79
N ARG A 10 -7.73 8.00 -2.31
CA ARG A 10 -9.13 7.61 -2.40
C ARG A 10 -9.36 6.49 -3.41
N ASP A 11 -8.73 6.58 -4.57
CA ASP A 11 -9.02 5.69 -5.70
C ASP A 11 -8.22 4.38 -5.64
N ILE A 12 -7.03 4.40 -5.03
CA ILE A 12 -6.07 3.29 -4.97
C ILE A 12 -5.77 2.89 -3.52
N TRP A 13 -5.01 3.71 -2.78
CA TRP A 13 -4.32 3.22 -1.57
C TRP A 13 -5.26 2.77 -0.45
N LYS A 14 -6.33 3.53 -0.18
CA LYS A 14 -7.31 3.17 0.86
C LYS A 14 -8.14 1.94 0.46
N PRO A 15 -8.72 1.86 -0.76
CA PRO A 15 -9.36 0.63 -1.23
C PRO A 15 -8.42 -0.58 -1.25
N PHE A 16 -7.17 -0.41 -1.66
CA PHE A 16 -6.19 -1.49 -1.73
C PHE A 16 -5.88 -2.05 -0.33
N ALA A 17 -5.61 -1.18 0.64
CA ALA A 17 -5.40 -1.61 2.03
C ALA A 17 -6.64 -2.30 2.61
N ALA A 18 -7.84 -1.78 2.32
CA ALA A 18 -9.09 -2.38 2.77
C ALA A 18 -9.33 -3.77 2.16
N ALA A 19 -8.95 -4.00 0.90
CA ALA A 19 -9.10 -5.30 0.23
C ALA A 19 -8.31 -6.42 0.92
N TYR A 20 -7.09 -6.11 1.42
CA TYR A 20 -6.34 -7.05 2.26
C TYR A 20 -7.08 -7.35 3.56
N GLY A 21 -7.60 -6.33 4.25
CA GLY A 21 -8.38 -6.49 5.49
C GLY A 21 -9.64 -7.33 5.35
N ALA A 22 -10.27 -7.29 4.18
CA ALA A 22 -11.48 -8.04 3.88
C ALA A 22 -11.23 -9.51 3.49
N LEU A 23 -9.96 -9.93 3.33
CA LEU A 23 -9.60 -11.25 2.79
C LEU A 23 -10.40 -11.60 1.53
N ASP A 24 -10.53 -10.65 0.59
CA ASP A 24 -11.13 -10.95 -0.70
C ASP A 24 -10.17 -11.88 -1.49
N ALA A 25 -10.31 -13.18 -1.21
CA ALA A 25 -9.40 -14.25 -1.59
C ALA A 25 -9.27 -14.43 -3.11
N GLY A 26 -10.13 -13.80 -3.91
CA GLY A 26 -10.03 -13.79 -5.37
C GLY A 26 -8.87 -12.94 -5.91
N ALA A 27 -8.39 -11.94 -5.16
CA ALA A 27 -7.33 -11.02 -5.62
C ALA A 27 -5.90 -11.45 -5.22
N LEU A 28 -5.75 -12.48 -4.39
CA LEU A 28 -4.52 -12.77 -3.66
C LEU A 28 -4.04 -14.21 -3.87
N MET A 29 -3.93 -14.64 -5.13
CA MET A 29 -3.64 -16.04 -5.52
C MET A 29 -2.20 -16.55 -5.27
N ASP A 30 -1.55 -16.11 -4.20
CA ASP A 30 -0.39 -16.81 -3.59
C ASP A 30 -0.50 -16.96 -2.06
N LEU A 31 -1.57 -16.42 -1.44
CA LEU A 31 -1.84 -16.59 -0.01
C LEU A 31 -2.82 -17.75 0.23
N ALA A 32 -2.62 -18.87 -0.45
CA ALA A 32 -3.48 -20.06 -0.42
C ALA A 32 -3.64 -20.73 0.96
N MET A 33 -3.04 -20.17 2.02
CA MET A 33 -3.05 -20.72 3.38
C MET A 33 -3.90 -19.90 4.38
N VAL A 34 -4.36 -18.70 4.02
CA VAL A 34 -4.96 -17.74 4.98
C VAL A 34 -6.48 -17.77 4.98
N ALA A 35 -7.13 -18.03 3.83
CA ALA A 35 -8.59 -18.05 3.74
C ALA A 35 -9.24 -19.22 4.52
N ASP A 36 -8.59 -20.39 4.56
CA ASP A 36 -9.14 -21.59 5.21
C ASP A 36 -8.90 -21.66 6.73
N ARG A 37 -8.07 -20.77 7.29
CA ARG A 37 -7.64 -20.82 8.71
C ARG A 37 -8.32 -19.81 9.64
N GLY A 38 -9.04 -18.82 9.11
CA GLY A 38 -9.63 -17.74 9.91
C GLY A 38 -8.63 -16.67 10.37
N ASP A 39 -7.44 -16.64 9.76
CA ASP A 39 -6.40 -15.65 10.00
C ASP A 39 -6.90 -14.25 9.59
N ARG A 40 -6.47 -13.19 10.26
CA ARG A 40 -6.72 -11.81 9.84
C ARG A 40 -5.45 -11.22 9.26
N ILE A 41 -5.56 -10.62 8.07
CA ILE A 41 -4.43 -9.91 7.44
C ILE A 41 -4.75 -8.43 7.31
N GLY A 42 -3.72 -7.61 7.38
CA GLY A 42 -3.79 -6.17 7.15
C GLY A 42 -2.53 -5.70 6.44
N ILE A 43 -2.65 -4.64 5.65
CA ILE A 43 -1.52 -3.99 5.02
C ILE A 43 -1.61 -2.48 5.23
N GLU A 44 -0.47 -1.86 5.48
CA GLU A 44 -0.34 -0.41 5.61
C GLU A 44 0.80 0.10 4.72
N PHE A 45 0.65 1.29 4.16
CA PHE A 45 1.63 1.92 3.28
C PHE A 45 2.22 3.20 3.88
N ARG A 46 3.54 3.33 3.75
CA ARG A 46 4.29 4.53 4.11
C ARG A 46 5.12 5.00 2.92
N PHE A 47 5.30 6.31 2.77
CA PHE A 47 5.82 6.89 1.54
C PHE A 47 7.14 7.63 1.78
N HIS A 48 8.07 7.45 0.84
CA HIS A 48 9.30 8.24 0.73
C HIS A 48 9.21 9.29 -0.37
N GLU A 49 8.52 8.98 -1.46
CA GLU A 49 8.35 9.88 -2.60
C GLU A 49 6.95 9.70 -3.20
N ARG A 50 6.30 10.83 -3.50
CA ARG A 50 5.01 10.87 -4.19
C ARG A 50 5.02 12.00 -5.20
N ILE A 51 4.99 11.65 -6.49
CA ILE A 51 4.99 12.62 -7.59
C ILE A 51 3.78 12.33 -8.47
N ALA A 52 2.89 13.30 -8.64
CA ALA A 52 1.71 13.20 -9.50
C ALA A 52 1.55 14.45 -10.37
N ALA A 53 1.45 14.28 -11.68
CA ALA A 53 1.28 15.36 -12.63
C ALA A 53 0.36 14.95 -13.77
N GLY A 54 -0.69 15.74 -14.01
CA GLY A 54 -1.73 15.40 -14.98
C GLY A 54 -2.37 14.06 -14.65
N ASP A 55 -2.25 13.10 -15.58
CA ASP A 55 -2.82 11.76 -15.48
C ASP A 55 -1.78 10.67 -15.13
N LEU A 56 -0.58 11.05 -14.69
CA LEU A 56 0.49 10.11 -14.31
C LEU A 56 0.97 10.36 -12.87
N ALA A 57 1.32 9.28 -12.19
CA ALA A 57 1.94 9.33 -10.88
C ALA A 57 3.01 8.25 -10.71
N SER A 58 4.04 8.56 -9.93
CA SER A 58 5.07 7.63 -9.47
C SER A 58 5.18 7.75 -7.96
N GLU A 59 5.06 6.63 -7.24
CA GLU A 59 5.08 6.60 -5.78
C GLU A 59 6.02 5.49 -5.30
N ARG A 60 6.88 5.83 -4.34
CA ARG A 60 7.82 4.89 -3.72
C ARG A 60 7.63 4.89 -2.22
N GLY A 61 7.69 3.72 -1.62
CA GLY A 61 7.41 3.58 -0.21
C GLY A 61 7.73 2.22 0.35
N LEU A 62 7.18 2.00 1.54
CA LEU A 62 7.26 0.78 2.32
C LEU A 62 5.85 0.26 2.56
N PHE A 63 5.69 -1.05 2.57
CA PHE A 63 4.48 -1.68 3.08
C PHE A 63 4.79 -2.45 4.37
N GLY A 64 3.84 -2.45 5.30
CA GLY A 64 3.83 -3.26 6.51
C GLY A 64 2.66 -4.22 6.43
N LEU A 65 2.95 -5.52 6.44
CA LEU A 65 1.97 -6.60 6.42
C LEU A 65 1.83 -7.17 7.82
N SER A 66 0.64 -7.08 8.40
CA SER A 66 0.30 -7.70 9.68
C SER A 66 -0.53 -8.96 9.43
N VAL A 67 -0.09 -10.09 9.98
CA VAL A 67 -0.88 -11.33 10.01
C VAL A 67 -1.16 -11.66 11.46
N VAL A 68 -2.44 -11.80 11.79
CA VAL A 68 -2.91 -12.32 13.08
C VAL A 68 -3.52 -13.68 12.81
N PRO A 69 -2.75 -14.77 13.01
CA PRO A 69 -3.28 -16.11 12.82
C PRO A 69 -4.47 -16.38 13.76
N ALA A 70 -5.39 -17.26 13.36
CA ALA A 70 -6.40 -17.77 14.29
C ALA A 70 -5.76 -18.55 15.46
N GLU A 71 -4.64 -19.22 15.17
CA GLU A 71 -3.82 -19.93 16.15
C GLU A 71 -2.34 -19.56 16.00
N GLY A 72 -1.72 -19.16 17.10
CA GLY A 72 -0.31 -18.78 17.16
C GLY A 72 -0.08 -17.27 17.27
N GLU A 73 1.18 -16.88 17.21
CA GLU A 73 1.58 -15.50 17.47
C GLU A 73 1.41 -14.58 16.25
N PRO A 74 0.99 -13.32 16.45
CA PRO A 74 0.98 -12.30 15.41
C PRO A 74 2.35 -12.11 14.77
N ARG A 75 2.36 -11.76 13.48
CA ARG A 75 3.58 -11.54 12.71
C ARG A 75 3.46 -10.28 11.89
N GLU A 76 4.56 -9.54 11.84
CA GLU A 76 4.72 -8.39 10.96
C GLU A 76 5.82 -8.66 9.95
N ARG A 77 5.60 -8.20 8.72
CA ARG A 77 6.60 -8.21 7.65
C ARG A 77 6.63 -6.86 6.99
N TYR A 78 7.82 -6.42 6.62
CA TYR A 78 8.03 -5.13 5.97
C TYR A 78 8.67 -5.35 4.60
N GLY A 79 8.32 -4.50 3.65
CA GLY A 79 8.89 -4.53 2.30
C GLY A 79 8.86 -3.15 1.66
N ARG A 80 9.37 -3.08 0.43
CA ARG A 80 9.45 -1.86 -0.37
C ARG A 80 8.54 -1.98 -1.58
N PHE A 81 8.02 -0.84 -2.04
CA PHE A 81 7.31 -0.77 -3.31
C PHE A 81 7.73 0.43 -4.14
N HIS A 82 7.54 0.30 -5.45
CA HIS A 82 7.53 1.38 -6.42
C HIS A 82 6.40 1.13 -7.42
N THR A 83 5.42 2.02 -7.40
CA THR A 83 4.27 1.97 -8.29
C THR A 83 4.28 3.12 -9.29
N VAL A 84 3.80 2.86 -10.50
CA VAL A 84 3.39 3.89 -11.46
C VAL A 84 1.88 3.77 -11.65
N ALA A 85 1.16 4.87 -11.51
CA ALA A 85 -0.28 4.92 -11.70
C ALA A 85 -0.65 5.85 -12.85
N ARG A 86 -1.74 5.51 -13.56
CA ARG A 86 -2.34 6.34 -14.59
C ARG A 86 -3.82 6.57 -14.28
N ARG A 87 -4.29 7.79 -14.55
CA ARG A 87 -5.73 8.09 -14.52
C ARG A 87 -6.37 7.70 -15.86
N VAL A 88 -7.37 6.83 -15.80
CA VAL A 88 -8.13 6.33 -16.96
C VAL A 88 -9.61 6.49 -16.64
N ASP A 89 -10.36 7.14 -17.53
CA ASP A 89 -11.79 7.44 -17.36
C ASP A 89 -12.10 8.12 -16.01
N GLY A 90 -11.24 9.07 -15.62
CA GLY A 90 -11.40 9.85 -14.39
C GLY A 90 -11.01 9.12 -13.09
N ARG A 91 -10.55 7.86 -13.14
CA ARG A 91 -10.13 7.09 -11.96
C ARG A 91 -8.67 6.65 -12.05
N TRP A 92 -7.93 6.80 -10.95
CA TRP A 92 -6.55 6.30 -10.87
C TRP A 92 -6.51 4.77 -10.80
N ARG A 93 -5.56 4.18 -11.52
CA ARG A 93 -5.26 2.73 -11.50
C ARG A 93 -3.76 2.52 -11.55
N PHE A 94 -3.26 1.45 -10.92
CA PHE A 94 -1.89 1.02 -11.13
C PHE A 94 -1.68 0.64 -12.59
N ALA A 95 -0.61 1.17 -13.18
CA ALA A 95 -0.10 0.76 -14.49
C ALA A 95 1.07 -0.22 -14.31
N VAL A 96 1.86 -0.03 -13.24
CA VAL A 96 3.00 -0.86 -12.86
C VAL A 96 3.07 -0.93 -11.34
N ASP A 97 3.35 -2.12 -10.81
CA ASP A 97 3.63 -2.35 -9.41
C ASP A 97 4.88 -3.23 -9.29
N TYR A 98 5.90 -2.71 -8.63
CA TYR A 98 7.11 -3.46 -8.27
C TYR A 98 7.24 -3.44 -6.76
N ASP A 99 7.28 -4.62 -6.16
CA ASP A 99 7.53 -4.76 -4.74
C ASP A 99 8.67 -5.72 -4.44
N THR A 100 9.16 -5.65 -3.21
CA THR A 100 10.11 -6.61 -2.68
C THR A 100 9.77 -6.83 -1.21
N VAL A 101 9.47 -8.08 -0.86
CA VAL A 101 9.32 -8.50 0.52
C VAL A 101 10.70 -8.53 1.19
N GLY A 102 10.82 -7.89 2.36
CA GLY A 102 12.10 -7.68 3.03
C GLY A 102 12.82 -6.40 2.56
N GLY A 103 13.97 -6.10 3.17
CA GLY A 103 14.74 -4.87 2.86
C GLY A 103 14.21 -3.59 3.53
N ALA A 104 13.24 -3.73 4.44
CA ALA A 104 12.80 -2.71 5.39
C ALA A 104 12.51 -3.36 6.74
N ASP A 105 12.51 -2.56 7.80
CA ASP A 105 12.15 -2.97 9.16
C ASP A 105 11.14 -1.98 9.77
N ALA A 106 10.68 -2.27 10.99
CA ALA A 106 9.71 -1.45 11.70
C ALA A 106 10.19 0.00 11.92
N ALA A 107 11.50 0.18 12.14
CA ALA A 107 12.08 1.51 12.35
C ALA A 107 12.05 2.34 11.07
N ALA A 108 12.47 1.76 9.93
CA ALA A 108 12.39 2.40 8.63
C ALA A 108 10.92 2.70 8.24
N PHE A 109 10.01 1.78 8.54
CA PHE A 109 8.58 1.97 8.31
C PHE A 109 8.01 3.16 9.10
N GLY A 110 8.31 3.22 10.40
CA GLY A 110 7.84 4.31 11.28
C GLY A 110 8.39 5.69 10.92
N ALA A 111 9.57 5.76 10.29
CA ALA A 111 10.17 7.03 9.86
C ALA A 111 9.58 7.61 8.56
N ALA A 112 8.92 6.76 7.75
CA ALA A 112 8.34 7.13 6.46
C ALA A 112 6.96 7.80 6.61
N ALA A 113 6.56 8.59 5.61
CA ALA A 113 5.36 9.41 5.69
C ALA A 113 4.09 8.53 5.66
N ALA A 114 3.11 8.84 6.51
CA ALA A 114 1.81 8.19 6.46
C ALA A 114 1.09 8.46 5.12
N VAL A 115 0.17 7.59 4.72
CA VAL A 115 -0.63 7.77 3.50
C VAL A 115 -1.34 9.14 3.45
N ASP A 116 -1.80 9.64 4.58
CA ASP A 116 -2.51 10.92 4.69
C ASP A 116 -1.59 12.12 5.05
N ASP A 117 -0.27 11.91 5.17
CA ASP A 117 0.72 12.98 5.38
C ASP A 117 1.06 13.68 4.03
N LEU A 118 0.04 14.24 3.39
CA LEU A 118 0.17 14.84 2.06
C LEU A 118 0.99 16.14 2.07
N ALA A 119 1.01 16.85 3.20
CA ALA A 119 1.75 18.11 3.35
C ALA A 119 3.26 17.91 3.18
N ARG A 120 3.79 16.74 3.55
CA ARG A 120 5.20 16.39 3.37
C ARG A 120 5.65 16.29 1.91
N PHE A 121 4.70 16.24 0.97
CA PHE A 121 4.95 16.16 -0.47
C PHE A 121 4.43 17.39 -1.23
N ALA A 122 4.04 18.44 -0.52
CA ALA A 122 3.72 19.71 -1.16
C ALA A 122 4.99 20.29 -1.81
N PRO A 123 4.91 20.84 -3.03
CA PRO A 123 6.02 21.60 -3.59
C PRO A 123 6.35 22.79 -2.67
N ALA A 124 7.64 23.06 -2.52
CA ALA A 124 8.15 24.21 -1.76
C ALA A 124 7.78 25.54 -2.41
#